data_AF-A0A2Z3H4F9-F1
#
_entry.id   AF-A0A2Z3H4F9-F1
#
_cell.length_a   1.000
_cell.length_b   1.000
_cell.length_c   1.000
_cell.angle_alpha   90.00
_cell.angle_beta   90.00
_cell.angle_gamma   90.00
#
_symmetry.space_group_name_H-M   'P 1'
#
loop_
_entity.id
_entity.type
_entity.pdbx_description
1 polymer ?
#
loop_
_entity_poly.entity_id
_entity_poly.type
_entity_poly.pdbx_seq_one_letter_code
_entity_poly.pdbx_strand_id
1 'polypeptide(L)'
;MAVVTIAEAAGMSLSLSPDPDLPGVLVAWLRGTAFEAAVSVDPDAEPAFPGMGQLGDFLISAAGVAAGRERQWTASGEDFTLRAEAGDDGRVLLGVYMGSTSDDACCWQTDATLSVVRAELRRAGAALAEWSQAES
;
A
#
# COMPACT_ATOMS: atom_id res chain seq x y z
N MET A 1 8.22 -11.93 11.51
CA MET A 1 8.22 -10.69 10.72
C MET A 1 6.93 -9.94 11.02
N ALA A 2 6.99 -8.62 11.17
CA ALA A 2 5.80 -7.83 11.45
C ALA A 2 4.98 -7.69 10.15
N VAL A 3 3.66 -7.64 10.28
CA VAL A 3 2.72 -7.36 9.19
C VAL A 3 2.02 -6.06 9.54
N VAL A 4 1.94 -5.13 8.59
CA VAL A 4 1.18 -3.89 8.74
C VAL A 4 -0.16 -4.10 8.06
N THR A 5 -1.25 -3.98 8.82
CA THR A 5 -2.61 -4.07 8.29
C THR A 5 -3.28 -2.71 8.40
N ILE A 6 -3.88 -2.26 7.31
CA ILE A 6 -4.76 -1.10 7.24
C ILE A 6 -6.17 -1.64 6.98
N ALA A 7 -7.06 -1.52 7.97
CA ALA A 7 -8.41 -2.07 7.88
C ALA A 7 -9.49 -0.98 7.77
N GLU A 8 -10.44 -1.21 6.88
CA GLU A 8 -11.72 -0.52 6.84
C GLU A 8 -12.72 -1.19 7.78
N ALA A 9 -13.61 -0.41 8.38
CA ALA A 9 -14.67 -0.93 9.25
C ALA A 9 -15.65 -1.88 8.53
N ALA A 10 -15.78 -1.77 7.21
CA ALA A 10 -16.69 -2.57 6.37
C ALA A 10 -16.12 -3.93 5.94
N GLY A 11 -14.90 -4.27 6.38
CA GLY A 11 -14.32 -5.60 6.20
C GLY A 11 -13.29 -5.72 5.06
N MET A 12 -12.96 -4.63 4.38
CA MET A 12 -11.77 -4.61 3.51
C MET A 12 -10.50 -4.30 4.31
N SER A 13 -9.39 -4.91 3.94
CA SER A 13 -8.08 -4.63 4.51
C SER A 13 -6.97 -4.74 3.49
N LEU A 14 -5.97 -3.87 3.65
CA LEU A 14 -4.69 -3.94 2.96
C LEU A 14 -3.65 -4.40 3.96
N SER A 15 -2.97 -5.51 3.69
CA SER A 15 -1.83 -5.98 4.49
C SER A 15 -0.55 -5.84 3.68
N LEU A 16 0.48 -5.33 4.33
CA LEU A 16 1.81 -5.11 3.78
C LEU A 16 2.80 -5.90 4.63
N SER A 17 3.67 -6.67 4.01
CA SER A 17 4.69 -7.46 4.71
C SER A 17 5.91 -7.69 3.82
N PRO A 18 7.12 -7.80 4.38
CA PRO A 18 8.25 -8.26 3.61
C PRO A 18 8.04 -9.72 3.19
N ASP A 19 8.56 -10.09 2.02
CA ASP A 19 8.61 -11.47 1.58
C ASP A 19 9.59 -12.27 2.45
N PRO A 20 9.18 -13.44 3.00
CA PRO A 20 10.03 -14.24 3.87
C PRO A 20 11.18 -14.93 3.12
N ASP A 21 11.03 -15.15 1.81
CA ASP A 21 11.96 -15.90 0.97
C ASP A 21 12.85 -14.97 0.13
N LEU A 22 12.37 -13.76 -0.17
CA LEU A 22 13.07 -12.77 -0.99
C LEU A 22 13.30 -11.44 -0.24
N PRO A 23 14.51 -11.21 0.29
CA PRO A 23 14.84 -9.96 0.97
C PRO A 23 14.56 -8.73 0.11
N GLY A 24 13.93 -7.72 0.71
CA GLY A 24 13.59 -6.45 0.04
C GLY A 24 12.31 -6.49 -0.81
N VAL A 25 11.72 -7.66 -1.06
CA VAL A 25 10.43 -7.78 -1.75
C VAL A 25 9.30 -7.44 -0.78
N LEU A 26 8.37 -6.59 -1.22
CA LEU A 26 7.14 -6.29 -0.48
C LEU A 26 5.99 -7.13 -1.02
N VAL A 27 5.27 -7.81 -0.14
CA VAL A 27 4.02 -8.48 -0.48
C VAL A 27 2.85 -7.63 0.01
N ALA A 28 1.98 -7.22 -0.91
CA ALA A 28 0.76 -6.47 -0.63
C ALA A 28 -0.46 -7.36 -0.85
N TRP A 29 -1.28 -7.52 0.18
CA TRP A 29 -2.53 -8.30 0.15
C TRP A 29 -3.73 -7.37 0.32
N LEU A 30 -4.64 -7.39 -0.63
CA LEU A 30 -5.94 -6.74 -0.53
C LEU A 30 -7.01 -7.81 -0.30
N ARG A 31 -7.69 -7.74 0.84
CA ARG A 31 -8.72 -8.70 1.23
C ARG A 31 -10.04 -8.00 1.52
N GLY A 32 -11.13 -8.62 1.13
CA GLY A 32 -12.50 -8.26 1.49
C GLY A 32 -13.28 -9.49 1.93
N THR A 33 -14.58 -9.37 2.09
CA THR A 33 -15.44 -10.48 2.58
C THR A 33 -15.51 -11.68 1.63
N ALA A 34 -15.32 -11.47 0.32
CA ALA A 34 -15.32 -12.51 -0.71
C ALA A 34 -14.26 -12.25 -1.79
N PHE A 35 -13.23 -11.47 -1.46
CA PHE A 35 -12.23 -11.00 -2.41
C PHE A 35 -10.85 -11.12 -1.79
N GLU A 36 -9.88 -11.59 -2.57
CA GLU A 36 -8.47 -11.64 -2.19
C GLU A 36 -7.61 -11.43 -3.44
N ALA A 37 -6.71 -10.46 -3.36
CA ALA A 37 -5.68 -10.21 -4.36
C ALA A 37 -4.34 -9.97 -3.68
N ALA A 38 -3.26 -10.39 -4.33
CA ALA A 38 -1.92 -10.16 -3.86
C ALA A 38 -0.98 -9.82 -5.01
N VAL A 39 -0.02 -8.95 -4.72
CA VAL A 39 1.11 -8.65 -5.59
C VAL A 39 2.40 -8.68 -4.78
N SER A 40 3.45 -9.24 -5.37
CA SER A 40 4.81 -9.20 -4.84
C SER A 40 5.59 -8.18 -5.66
N VAL A 41 6.21 -7.22 -4.98
CA VAL A 41 6.89 -6.10 -5.63
C VAL A 41 8.40 -6.25 -5.40
N ASP A 42 9.15 -6.51 -6.47
CA ASP A 42 10.60 -6.79 -6.45
C ASP A 42 11.46 -5.50 -6.49
N PRO A 43 12.42 -5.32 -5.57
CA PRO A 43 13.32 -4.17 -5.55
C PRO A 43 14.51 -4.24 -6.54
N ASP A 44 14.88 -5.41 -7.07
CA ASP A 44 16.10 -5.62 -7.87
C ASP A 44 15.87 -5.50 -9.39
N ALA A 45 14.61 -5.39 -9.85
CA ALA A 45 14.26 -5.12 -11.25
C ALA A 45 14.35 -3.61 -11.59
N GLU A 46 15.55 -3.02 -11.50
CA GLU A 46 15.82 -1.56 -11.54
C GLU A 46 15.05 -0.75 -10.47
N PRO A 47 15.70 0.20 -9.76
CA PRO A 47 15.27 0.58 -8.42
C PRO A 47 13.91 1.26 -8.42
N ALA A 48 12.91 0.45 -8.10
CA ALA A 48 11.55 0.87 -7.87
C ALA A 48 11.26 1.27 -6.42
N PHE A 49 12.20 0.93 -5.54
CA PHE A 49 12.12 1.16 -4.12
C PHE A 49 13.28 2.01 -3.66
N PRO A 50 13.09 3.32 -3.49
CA PRO A 50 13.85 4.05 -2.50
C PRO A 50 13.15 3.79 -1.14
N GLY A 51 13.41 2.62 -0.56
CA GLY A 51 13.12 2.26 0.84
C GLY A 51 11.64 2.12 1.22
N MET A 52 11.32 1.10 2.02
CA MET A 52 10.06 1.05 2.79
C MET A 52 9.77 2.38 3.53
N GLY A 53 10.82 3.15 3.85
CA GLY A 53 10.72 4.53 4.35
C GLY A 53 9.84 5.45 3.49
N GLN A 54 9.91 5.40 2.15
CA GLN A 54 9.05 6.25 1.30
C GLN A 54 7.58 5.85 1.34
N LEU A 55 7.28 4.56 1.41
CA LEU A 55 5.90 4.08 1.56
C LEU A 55 5.37 4.45 2.96
N GLY A 56 6.19 4.31 3.99
CA GLY A 56 5.88 4.77 5.35
C GLY A 56 5.59 6.28 5.41
N ASP A 57 6.47 7.10 4.83
CA ASP A 57 6.32 8.54 4.72
C ASP A 57 5.09 8.92 3.91
N PHE A 58 4.80 8.20 2.82
CA PHE A 58 3.58 8.38 2.05
C PHE A 58 2.35 8.15 2.92
N LEU A 59 2.25 7.04 3.67
CA LEU A 59 1.08 6.76 4.51
C LEU A 59 0.89 7.82 5.61
N ILE A 60 1.99 8.27 6.23
CA ILE A 60 1.97 9.37 7.20
C ILE A 60 1.45 10.66 6.54
N SER A 61 1.93 10.97 5.33
CA SER A 61 1.52 12.15 4.56
C SER A 61 0.08 12.07 4.06
N ALA A 62 -0.36 10.89 3.62
CA ALA A 62 -1.71 10.56 3.19
C ALA A 62 -2.72 10.78 4.32
N ALA A 63 -2.37 10.43 5.56
CA ALA A 63 -3.20 10.73 6.73
C ALA A 63 -3.48 12.22 6.92
N GLY A 64 -2.64 13.10 6.36
CA GLY A 64 -2.77 14.56 6.39
C GLY A 64 -3.38 15.17 5.12
N VAL A 65 -3.89 14.37 4.18
CA VAL A 65 -4.46 14.90 2.92
C VAL A 65 -5.66 15.81 3.19
N ALA A 66 -5.67 16.98 2.54
CA ALA A 66 -6.70 18.01 2.65
C ALA A 66 -7.80 17.82 1.60
N ALA A 67 -8.98 18.40 1.84
CA ALA A 67 -10.09 18.37 0.88
C ALA A 67 -9.68 18.97 -0.48
N GLY A 68 -10.08 18.30 -1.57
CA GLY A 68 -9.71 18.68 -2.94
C GLY A 68 -8.23 18.48 -3.28
N ARG A 69 -7.47 17.76 -2.45
CA ARG A 69 -6.10 17.33 -2.73
C ARG A 69 -6.05 15.81 -2.80
N GLU A 70 -5.09 15.35 -3.58
CA GLU A 70 -4.78 13.95 -3.75
C GLU A 70 -3.29 13.75 -3.47
N ARG A 71 -2.95 12.57 -2.95
CA ARG A 71 -1.59 12.06 -2.94
C ARG A 71 -1.56 10.68 -3.58
N GLN A 72 -0.52 10.41 -4.34
CA GLN A 72 -0.31 9.11 -4.95
C GLN A 72 1.10 8.62 -4.64
N TRP A 73 1.22 7.32 -4.45
CA TRP A 73 2.47 6.58 -4.45
C TRP A 73 2.29 5.35 -5.34
N THR A 74 3.28 5.07 -6.18
CA THR A 74 3.25 3.99 -7.15
C THR A 74 4.58 3.25 -7.05
N ALA A 75 4.51 1.92 -6.90
CA ALA A 75 5.68 1.06 -7.06
C ALA A 75 6.14 1.14 -8.52
N SER A 76 7.45 1.10 -8.81
CA SER A 76 7.91 1.33 -10.19
C SER A 76 7.68 0.17 -11.16
N GLY A 77 7.27 -1.01 -10.68
CA GLY A 77 6.66 -2.03 -11.56
C GLY A 77 5.28 -1.61 -12.10
N GLU A 78 4.72 -0.51 -11.57
CA GLU A 78 3.38 0.02 -11.83
C GLU A 78 2.26 -0.99 -11.56
N ASP A 79 2.60 -2.12 -10.93
CA ASP A 79 1.75 -3.22 -10.53
C ASP A 79 1.03 -2.95 -9.21
N PHE A 80 1.48 -1.94 -8.45
CA PHE A 80 0.91 -1.54 -7.18
C PHE A 80 0.89 -0.01 -7.04
N THR A 81 -0.29 0.56 -6.77
CA THR A 81 -0.46 2.00 -6.55
C THR A 81 -1.39 2.27 -5.38
N LEU A 82 -1.04 3.25 -4.56
CA LEU A 82 -1.86 3.80 -3.50
C LEU A 82 -2.21 5.26 -3.81
N ARG A 83 -3.50 5.59 -3.73
CA ARG A 83 -4.02 6.94 -3.90
C ARG A 83 -4.79 7.34 -2.65
N ALA A 84 -4.55 8.54 -2.15
CA ALA A 84 -5.16 9.04 -0.93
C ALA A 84 -5.87 10.37 -1.18
N GLU A 85 -7.14 10.42 -0.78
CA GLU A 85 -7.98 11.61 -0.83
C GLU A 85 -8.70 11.82 0.50
N ALA A 86 -9.08 13.06 0.79
CA ALA A 86 -9.88 13.34 1.98
C ALA A 86 -11.33 12.89 1.74
N GLY A 87 -11.85 12.04 2.64
CA GLY A 87 -13.27 11.70 2.67
C GLY A 87 -14.09 12.76 3.40
N ASP A 88 -15.39 12.85 3.07
CA ASP A 88 -16.32 13.84 3.62
C ASP A 88 -16.60 13.65 5.12
N ASP A 89 -16.38 12.45 5.64
CA ASP A 89 -16.58 12.07 7.05
C ASP A 89 -15.32 12.26 7.92
N GLY A 90 -14.31 12.96 7.39
CA GLY A 90 -13.04 13.19 8.06
C GLY A 90 -12.06 12.02 7.97
N ARG A 91 -12.40 10.94 7.25
CA ARG A 91 -11.50 9.83 6.93
C ARG A 91 -10.63 10.14 5.71
N VAL A 92 -9.82 9.16 5.34
CA VAL A 92 -9.08 9.14 4.08
C VAL A 92 -9.64 8.01 3.23
N LEU A 93 -9.98 8.34 1.98
CA LEU A 93 -10.28 7.36 0.95
C LEU A 93 -8.93 6.91 0.38
N LEU A 94 -8.55 5.68 0.71
CA LEU A 94 -7.32 5.06 0.23
C LEU A 94 -7.67 4.13 -0.94
N GLY A 95 -7.49 4.62 -2.16
CA GLY A 95 -7.50 3.81 -3.37
C GLY A 95 -6.28 2.90 -3.43
N VAL A 96 -6.50 1.65 -3.81
CA VAL A 96 -5.53 0.56 -3.88
C VAL A 96 -5.70 -0.09 -5.25
N TYR A 97 -4.73 0.13 -6.11
CA TYR A 97 -4.62 -0.55 -7.38
C TYR A 97 -3.59 -1.67 -7.27
N MET A 98 -3.94 -2.85 -7.77
CA MET A 98 -3.01 -3.97 -7.97
C MET A 98 -3.25 -4.56 -9.36
N GLY A 99 -2.20 -4.93 -10.09
CA GLY A 99 -2.37 -5.64 -11.35
C GLY A 99 -1.06 -6.14 -11.94
N SER A 100 -1.17 -7.14 -12.81
CA SER A 100 -0.04 -7.54 -13.66
C SER A 100 -0.04 -6.70 -14.93
N THR A 101 1.03 -5.94 -15.11
CA THR A 101 1.31 -5.18 -16.34
C THR A 101 2.16 -5.97 -17.34
N SER A 102 2.38 -7.28 -17.10
CA SER A 102 3.12 -8.14 -18.04
C SER A 102 2.43 -8.20 -19.40
N ASP A 103 3.25 -8.32 -20.45
CA ASP A 103 2.85 -8.43 -21.85
C ASP A 103 2.36 -9.84 -22.24
N ASP A 104 2.39 -10.77 -21.28
CA ASP A 104 1.71 -12.04 -21.41
C ASP A 104 0.19 -11.84 -21.34
N ALA A 105 -0.56 -12.77 -21.94
CA ALA A 105 -2.01 -12.63 -22.11
C ALA A 105 -2.82 -12.66 -20.79
N CYS A 106 -2.18 -12.62 -19.63
CA CYS A 106 -2.81 -12.67 -18.31
C CYS A 106 -2.73 -11.32 -17.58
N CYS A 107 -3.22 -10.25 -18.22
CA CYS A 107 -3.45 -8.97 -17.54
C CYS A 107 -4.63 -9.12 -16.56
N TRP A 108 -4.34 -9.22 -15.28
CA TRP A 108 -5.34 -9.04 -14.22
C TRP A 108 -5.11 -7.70 -13.54
N GLN A 109 -6.19 -7.08 -13.11
CA GLN A 109 -6.14 -5.82 -12.38
C GLN A 109 -7.30 -5.75 -11.40
N THR A 110 -7.09 -5.06 -10.29
CA THR A 110 -8.10 -4.72 -9.29
C THR A 110 -7.87 -3.30 -8.81
N ASP A 111 -8.97 -2.62 -8.53
CA ASP A 111 -8.99 -1.29 -7.94
C ASP A 111 -10.03 -1.31 -6.82
N ALA A 112 -9.61 -0.94 -5.61
CA ALA A 112 -10.48 -0.88 -4.45
C ALA A 112 -10.18 0.35 -3.60
N THR A 113 -11.21 0.90 -2.96
CA THR A 113 -11.06 2.05 -2.06
C THR A 113 -11.42 1.65 -0.64
N LEU A 114 -10.51 1.87 0.30
CA LEU A 114 -10.75 1.70 1.73
C LEU A 114 -11.06 3.06 2.36
N SER A 115 -12.12 3.13 3.17
CA SER A 115 -12.37 4.30 4.03
C SER A 115 -11.65 4.20 5.39
N VAL A 116 -10.47 4.79 5.46
CA VAL A 116 -9.51 4.56 6.54
C VAL A 116 -9.47 5.73 7.53
N VAL A 117 -9.43 5.40 8.83
CA VAL A 117 -9.20 6.41 9.88
C VAL A 117 -7.78 6.97 9.75
N ARG A 118 -7.64 8.30 9.74
CA ARG A 118 -6.33 8.98 9.63
C ARG A 118 -5.27 8.48 10.62
N ALA A 119 -5.67 8.17 11.85
CA ALA A 119 -4.76 7.63 12.86
C ALA A 119 -4.22 6.24 12.51
N GLU A 120 -5.01 5.41 11.81
CA GLU A 120 -4.57 4.10 11.34
C GLU A 120 -3.49 4.23 10.27
N LEU A 121 -3.69 5.11 9.29
CA LEU A 121 -2.67 5.40 8.26
C LEU A 121 -1.35 5.88 8.88
N ARG A 122 -1.40 6.74 9.90
CA ARG A 122 -0.18 7.20 10.60
C ARG A 122 0.54 6.05 11.31
N ARG A 123 -0.21 5.16 11.99
CA ARG A 123 0.37 3.99 12.67
C ARG A 123 1.01 3.03 11.66
N ALA A 124 0.30 2.74 10.58
CA ALA A 124 0.80 1.90 9.50
C ALA A 124 2.08 2.47 8.89
N GLY A 125 2.09 3.78 8.58
CA GLY A 125 3.26 4.45 8.04
C GLY A 125 4.46 4.46 8.99
N ALA A 126 4.25 4.69 10.29
CA ALA A 126 5.31 4.61 11.29
C ALA A 126 5.91 3.20 11.40
N ALA A 127 5.06 2.16 11.40
CA ALA A 127 5.52 0.78 11.45
C ALA A 127 6.36 0.39 10.22
N LEU A 128 5.99 0.85 9.02
CA LEU A 128 6.79 0.63 7.81
C LEU A 128 8.12 1.40 7.83
N ALA A 129 8.13 2.61 8.39
CA ALA A 129 9.36 3.39 8.53
C ALA A 129 10.34 2.71 9.50
N GLU A 130 9.86 2.08 10.57
CA GLU A 130 10.67 1.27 11.49
C GLU A 130 11.31 0.07 10.80
N TRP A 131 10.61 -0.60 9.87
CA TRP A 131 11.17 -1.73 9.11
C TRP A 131 12.36 -1.31 8.26
N SER A 132 12.22 -0.18 7.56
CA SER A 132 13.29 0.38 6.73
C SER A 132 14.58 0.65 7.51
N GLN A 133 14.48 1.00 8.80
CA GLN A 133 15.64 1.27 9.65
C GLN A 133 16.27 0.00 10.22
N ALA A 134 15.50 -1.09 10.35
CA ALA A 134 16.00 -2.37 10.84
C ALA A 134 16.76 -3.18 9.77
N GLU A 135 16.54 -2.88 8.49
CA GLU A 135 17.18 -3.53 7.34
C GLU A 135 18.40 -2.76 6.79
N SER A 136 18.71 -1.58 7.34
CA SER A 136 19.90 -0.75 7.01
C SER A 136 21.08 -1.06 7.92
#